data_AF-A0A484ZDA4-F1
#
_entry.id   AF-A0A484ZDA4-F1
#
_cell.length_a   1.000
_cell.length_b   1.000
_cell.length_c   1.000
_cell.angle_alpha   90.00
_cell.angle_beta   90.00
_cell.angle_gamma   90.00
#
_symmetry.space_group_name_H-M   'P 1'
#
loop_
_entity.id
_entity.type
_entity.pdbx_description
1 polymer ?
#
loop_
_entity_poly.entity_id
_entity_poly.type
_entity_poly.pdbx_seq_one_letter_code
_entity_poly.pdbx_strand_id
1 'polypeptide(L)'
;MPHEEWLNIFNKKFVLHLIETDIVESWITRKPTKDGHVTSLELFSHDGTQIAQLYGQRTEGQPEQQKWRDQIETLLQQQMVFA
;
A
#
# COMPACT_ATOMS: atom_id res chain seq x y z
N MET A 1 4.58 18.20 -2.11
CA MET A 1 3.23 18.70 -2.47
C MET A 1 2.78 17.92 -3.69
N PRO A 2 1.57 17.35 -3.71
CA PRO A 2 1.02 16.78 -4.95
C PRO A 2 0.98 17.88 -6.02
N HIS A 3 1.30 17.51 -7.25
CA HIS A 3 1.20 18.39 -8.42
C HIS A 3 -0.02 17.89 -9.19
N GLU A 4 -1.15 18.59 -9.03
CA GLU A 4 -2.44 18.26 -9.64
C GLU A 4 -2.95 16.86 -9.25
N GLU A 5 -2.76 15.87 -10.13
CA GLU A 5 -3.26 14.49 -10.01
C GLU A 5 -2.18 13.50 -9.55
N TRP A 6 -0.93 13.96 -9.41
CA TRP A 6 0.21 13.09 -9.13
C TRP A 6 0.56 13.04 -7.64
N LEU A 7 0.58 11.83 -7.11
CA LEU A 7 1.27 11.49 -5.87
C LEU A 7 2.74 11.21 -6.18
N ASN A 8 3.63 11.94 -5.50
CA ASN A 8 5.06 11.88 -5.78
C ASN A 8 5.87 11.57 -4.53
N ILE A 9 6.86 10.66 -4.67
CA ILE A 9 7.91 10.44 -3.68
C ILE A 9 9.23 10.84 -4.31
N PHE A 10 9.94 11.78 -3.70
CA PHE A 10 11.26 12.22 -4.16
C PHE A 10 12.32 11.90 -3.10
N ASN A 11 13.03 10.79 -3.30
CA ASN A 11 14.19 10.41 -2.52
C ASN A 11 15.47 10.58 -3.35
N LYS A 12 16.63 10.65 -2.69
CA LYS A 12 17.94 10.88 -3.33
C LYS A 12 18.26 9.93 -4.50
N LYS A 13 17.76 8.69 -4.45
CA LYS A 13 18.03 7.64 -5.46
C LYS A 13 16.76 6.96 -5.97
N PHE A 14 15.59 7.49 -5.64
CA PHE A 14 14.31 6.88 -5.98
C PHE A 14 13.27 7.97 -6.17
N VAL A 15 12.56 7.93 -7.29
CA VAL A 15 11.44 8.80 -7.56
C VAL A 15 10.24 7.94 -7.94
N LEU A 16 9.10 8.18 -7.31
CA LEU A 16 7.82 7.63 -7.70
C LEU A 16 6.95 8.77 -8.22
N HIS A 17 6.37 8.56 -9.39
CA HIS A 17 5.26 9.35 -9.92
C HIS A 17 4.09 8.39 -10.08
N LEU A 18 3.00 8.64 -9.36
CA LEU A 18 1.78 7.84 -9.43
C LEU A 18 0.61 8.78 -9.69
N ILE A 19 -0.23 8.47 -10.69
CA ILE A 19 -1.46 9.22 -10.96
C ILE A 19 -2.49 8.75 -9.94
N GLU A 20 -2.73 9.56 -8.91
CA GLU A 20 -3.58 9.20 -7.76
C GLU A 20 -5.04 9.00 -8.18
N THR A 21 -5.50 9.81 -9.13
CA THR A 21 -6.88 9.78 -9.67
C THR A 21 -7.20 8.51 -10.47
N ASP A 22 -6.19 7.76 -10.92
CA ASP A 22 -6.40 6.50 -11.64
C ASP A 22 -6.59 5.31 -10.68
N ILE A 23 -6.36 5.48 -9.37
CA ILE A 23 -6.66 4.44 -8.37
C ILE A 23 -8.18 4.38 -8.16
N VAL A 24 -8.81 3.31 -8.61
CA VAL A 24 -10.26 3.10 -8.41
C VAL A 24 -10.56 2.06 -7.33
N GLU A 25 -9.63 1.13 -7.10
CA GLU A 25 -9.74 0.15 -6.03
C GLU A 25 -8.44 0.11 -5.22
N SER A 26 -8.59 0.03 -3.90
CA SER A 26 -7.49 -0.13 -2.95
C SER A 26 -7.80 -1.29 -2.01
N TRP A 27 -6.93 -2.30 -2.02
CA TRP A 27 -7.12 -3.53 -1.27
C TRP A 27 -6.01 -3.72 -0.25
N ILE A 28 -6.39 -4.10 0.97
CA ILE A 28 -5.46 -4.65 1.95
C ILE A 28 -5.59 -6.16 1.92
N THR A 29 -4.49 -6.86 1.62
CA THR A 29 -4.48 -8.34 1.60
C THR A 29 -3.49 -8.88 2.60
N ARG A 30 -3.82 -10.01 3.23
CA ARG A 30 -2.95 -10.71 4.19
C ARG A 30 -2.66 -12.10 3.64
N LYS A 31 -1.42 -12.31 3.17
CA LYS A 31 -1.00 -13.57 2.55
C LYS A 31 -0.17 -14.39 3.55
N PRO A 32 -0.47 -15.69 3.76
CA PRO A 32 0.27 -16.52 4.70
C PRO A 32 1.69 -16.80 4.19
N THR A 33 2.63 -16.89 5.12
CA THR A 33 4.03 -17.27 4.93
C THR A 33 4.46 -18.22 6.06
N LYS A 34 5.68 -18.74 6.01
CA LYS A 34 6.23 -19.57 7.10
C LYS A 34 6.38 -18.80 8.43
N ASP A 35 6.55 -17.48 8.35
CA ASP A 35 6.90 -16.60 9.48
C ASP A 35 5.69 -15.77 9.97
N GLY A 36 4.47 -16.18 9.64
CA GLY A 36 3.23 -15.42 9.86
C GLY A 36 2.61 -14.97 8.55
N HIS A 37 1.83 -13.89 8.54
CA HIS A 37 1.33 -13.30 7.30
C HIS A 37 2.12 -12.07 6.90
N VAL A 38 2.08 -11.75 5.62
CA VAL A 38 2.57 -10.49 5.05
C VAL A 38 1.38 -9.72 4.51
N THR A 39 1.33 -8.44 4.83
CA THR A 39 0.25 -7.52 4.50
C THR A 39 0.68 -6.62 3.35
N SER A 40 -0.10 -6.58 2.27
CA SER A 40 0.06 -5.62 1.17
C SER A 40 -1.04 -4.57 1.18
N LEU A 41 -0.69 -3.37 0.71
CA LEU A 41 -1.64 -2.44 0.09
C LEU A 41 -1.50 -2.55 -1.43
N GLU A 42 -2.60 -2.78 -2.13
CA GLU A 42 -2.64 -3.01 -3.57
C GLU A 42 -3.58 -2.00 -4.23
N LEU A 43 -3.11 -1.35 -5.29
CA LEU A 43 -3.82 -0.28 -5.99
C LEU A 43 -4.14 -0.72 -7.41
N PHE A 44 -5.39 -0.56 -7.84
CA PHE A 44 -5.84 -0.98 -9.16
C PHE A 44 -6.57 0.15 -9.89
N SER A 45 -6.39 0.19 -11.22
CA SER A 45 -7.08 1.09 -12.15
C SER A 45 -8.41 0.51 -12.64
N HIS A 46 -9.17 1.34 -13.36
CA HIS A 46 -10.51 1.01 -13.90
C HIS A 46 -10.55 -0.23 -14.80
N ASP A 47 -9.45 -0.56 -15.47
CA ASP A 47 -9.32 -1.74 -16.33
C ASP A 47 -8.75 -2.97 -15.60
N GLY A 48 -8.55 -2.86 -14.28
CA GLY A 48 -7.97 -3.90 -13.45
C GLY A 48 -6.44 -3.98 -13.48
N THR A 49 -5.75 -3.03 -14.14
CA THR A 49 -4.28 -2.96 -14.08
C THR A 49 -3.82 -2.70 -12.65
N GLN A 50 -2.87 -3.51 -12.15
CA GLN A 50 -2.26 -3.28 -10.85
C GLN A 50 -1.24 -2.14 -10.97
N ILE A 51 -1.59 -0.97 -10.41
CA ILE A 51 -0.79 0.27 -10.47
C ILE A 51 0.46 0.13 -9.59
N ALA A 52 0.26 -0.29 -8.33
CA ALA A 52 1.34 -0.46 -7.38
C ALA A 52 0.95 -1.43 -6.25
N GLN A 53 1.98 -1.96 -5.61
CA GLN A 53 1.85 -2.79 -4.42
C GLN A 53 2.92 -2.37 -3.40
N LEU A 54 2.49 -2.13 -2.17
CA LEU A 54 3.35 -1.67 -1.08
C LEU A 54 3.40 -2.70 0.05
N TYR A 55 4.58 -2.83 0.64
CA TYR A 55 4.88 -3.70 1.76
C TYR A 55 5.81 -3.03 2.77
N GLY A 56 5.74 -3.47 4.02
CA GLY A 56 6.81 -3.25 4.98
C GLY A 56 8.07 -4.02 4.58
N GLN A 57 9.25 -3.39 4.74
CA GLN A 57 10.51 -4.04 4.42
C GLN A 57 10.69 -5.31 5.29
N ARG A 58 11.19 -6.38 4.67
CA ARG A 58 11.38 -7.67 5.34
C ARG A 58 12.53 -8.43 4.69
N THR A 59 13.17 -9.31 5.44
CA THR A 59 14.09 -10.34 4.94
C THR A 59 13.49 -11.73 5.16
N GLU A 60 13.96 -12.73 4.44
CA GLU A 60 13.52 -14.12 4.64
C GLU A 60 13.75 -14.60 6.08
N GLY A 61 12.83 -15.40 6.61
CA GLY A 61 12.88 -15.92 7.98
C GLY A 61 12.54 -14.89 9.06
N GLN A 62 12.15 -13.67 8.68
CA GLN A 62 11.70 -12.64 9.61
C GLN A 62 10.21 -12.36 9.41
N PRO A 63 9.45 -12.12 10.50
CA PRO A 63 8.08 -11.65 10.40
C PRO A 63 8.04 -10.24 9.78
N GLU A 64 6.88 -9.86 9.26
CA GLU A 64 6.65 -8.48 8.81
C GLU A 64 6.84 -7.47 9.96
N GLN A 65 7.26 -6.24 9.63
CA GLN A 65 7.49 -5.18 10.61
C GLN A 65 6.21 -4.76 11.32
N GLN A 66 6.25 -4.69 12.65
CA GLN A 66 5.08 -4.26 13.43
C GLN A 66 4.63 -2.84 13.07
N LYS A 67 5.58 -1.92 12.85
CA LYS A 67 5.28 -0.54 12.43
C LYS A 67 4.44 -0.50 11.14
N TRP A 68 4.73 -1.39 10.18
CA TRP A 68 3.95 -1.47 8.94
C TRP A 68 2.53 -1.96 9.21
N ARG A 69 2.37 -3.01 10.04
CA ARG A 69 1.04 -3.46 10.47
C ARG A 69 0.24 -2.33 11.10
N ASP A 70 0.82 -1.64 12.08
CA ASP A 70 0.14 -0.55 12.78
C ASP A 70 -0.30 0.56 11.82
N GLN A 71 0.55 0.91 10.83
CA GLN A 71 0.20 1.88 9.79
C GLN A 71 -0.99 1.42 8.94
N ILE A 72 -0.98 0.17 8.46
CA ILE A 72 -2.09 -0.38 7.66
C ILE A 72 -3.39 -0.44 8.45
N GLU A 73 -3.35 -0.82 9.74
CA GLU A 73 -4.55 -0.87 10.58
C GLU A 73 -5.23 0.50 10.72
N THR A 74 -4.48 1.61 10.65
CA THR A 74 -5.11 2.95 10.67
C THR A 74 -6.00 3.21 9.45
N LEU A 75 -5.72 2.59 8.31
CA LEU A 75 -6.53 2.73 7.09
C LEU A 75 -7.85 1.96 7.21
N LEU A 76 -7.80 0.76 7.82
CA LEU A 76 -8.99 -0.07 8.05
C LEU A 76 -9.95 0.57 9.06
N GLN A 77 -9.42 1.31 10.04
CA GLN A 77 -10.23 2.02 11.03
C GLN A 77 -10.96 3.23 10.42
N GLN A 78 -10.39 3.86 9.38
CA GLN A 78 -10.99 5.00 8.70
C GLN A 78 -12.18 4.62 7.79
N GLN A 79 -12.32 3.35 7.41
CA GLN A 79 -13.41 2.86 6.57
C GLN A 79 -14.75 2.65 7.31
N MET A 80 -14.82 2.90 8.63
CA MET A 80 -16.09 2.93 9.36
C MET A 80 -16.77 4.31 9.27
N VAL A 81 -17.15 4.72 8.06
CA VAL A 81 -18.17 5.76 7.86
C VAL A 81 -19.40 5.06 7.29
N PHE A 82 -20.38 4.81 8.15
CA PHE A 82 -21.66 4.22 7.77
C PHE A 82 -22.36 5.11 6.73
N ALA A 83 -22.92 4.49 5.70
CA ALA A 83 -23.88 5.08 4.78
C ALA A 83 -25.13 5.60 5.53
#